data_AF-A0A7X7AF44-F1
#
_entry.id   AF-A0A7X7AF44-F1
#
_cell.length_a   1.000
_cell.length_b   1.000
_cell.length_c   1.000
_cell.angle_alpha   90.00
_cell.angle_beta   90.00
_cell.angle_gamma   90.00
#
_symmetry.space_group_name_H-M   'P 1'
#
loop_
_entity.id
_entity.type
_entity.pdbx_description
1 polymer ?
#
loop_
_entity_poly.entity_id
_entity_poly.type
_entity_poly.pdbx_seq_one_letter_code
_entity_poly.pdbx_strand_id
1 'polypeptide(L)'
;MYKKTIVLVLCLMLALPCVAYAENDPPSSLEAPMTLNFSADPSLGHLIFRYTNPQSIIDLIENDYYILTELDWKVNDGPWKYNTNWGSFSTQGVWEYYEGFDDVLGEIVYDDDYVAYGHITHWPFNIDHFDLQNNTYYFRLRYIYEYEAEDPATGEWGYKHVVSPYTEAAIGKLAAGGLPSSLEAPVNFSGELKQDLDGRPYFSLKWDVPDSVTAANQLVGVVNRIDWKIGDGRWASETGEQMFASPGMSLVKQMELDPIDKGGWDEINIEENTYYLRTCFEFEKPDGTQVKSPFSNVISIGTPAYYRGASDWAMPELDKAVEYGLITDSIKANMSGPITREEFAEVATRLYEVYTGKKAEAAPAATFTDTNNPEVLKAYKLGIIFGIGDNKFDPKSLTNREQIATMLTRAVGIIKPTVDLSGEGTPVFADQSEIASYCLDSVKFMTKNGILFGVGGNRFDPKATCTREQAVIIAVRVYEA
;
A
#
# COMPACT_ATOMS: atom_id res chain seq x y z
N MET A 1 43.37 11.52 62.02
CA MET A 1 42.29 11.50 61.01
C MET A 1 42.34 10.28 60.10
N TYR A 2 43.51 9.83 59.62
CA TYR A 2 43.63 8.75 58.63
C TYR A 2 43.07 7.34 59.00
N LYS A 3 43.14 6.89 60.26
CA LYS A 3 42.65 5.55 60.63
C LYS A 3 41.12 5.41 60.63
N LYS A 4 40.37 6.50 60.85
CA LYS A 4 38.89 6.47 60.82
C LYS A 4 38.35 6.53 59.40
N THR A 5 39.05 7.19 58.48
CA THR A 5 38.69 7.27 57.07
C THR A 5 38.92 5.95 56.34
N ILE A 6 39.99 5.20 56.66
CA ILE A 6 40.26 3.89 56.06
C ILE A 6 39.23 2.84 56.48
N VAL A 7 38.79 2.84 57.75
CA VAL A 7 37.74 1.93 58.22
C VAL A 7 36.39 2.27 57.61
N LEU A 8 36.08 3.57 57.42
CA LEU A 8 34.83 3.99 56.77
C LEU A 8 34.80 3.58 55.28
N VAL A 9 35.93 3.67 54.57
CA VAL A 9 36.06 3.26 53.16
C VAL A 9 36.00 1.73 53.00
N LEU A 10 36.59 0.96 53.93
CA LEU A 10 36.44 -0.50 53.96
C LEU A 10 35.02 -0.96 54.30
N CYS A 11 34.32 -0.26 55.21
CA CYS A 11 32.92 -0.53 55.51
C CYS A 11 31.97 -0.13 54.36
N LEU A 12 32.30 0.91 53.59
CA LEU A 12 31.54 1.31 52.39
C LEU A 12 31.78 0.37 51.20
N MET A 13 32.96 -0.24 51.06
CA MET A 13 33.20 -1.29 50.05
C MET A 13 32.53 -2.62 50.41
N LEU A 14 32.34 -2.93 51.69
CA LEU A 14 31.56 -4.10 52.16
C LEU A 14 30.04 -3.88 52.13
N ALA A 15 29.58 -2.66 51.86
CA ALA A 15 28.17 -2.27 51.83
C ALA A 15 27.69 -1.80 50.46
N LEU A 16 28.49 -1.99 49.40
CA LEU A 16 27.93 -2.06 48.05
C LEU A 16 27.07 -3.33 48.02
N PRO A 17 25.78 -3.26 47.68
CA PRO A 17 25.07 -4.45 47.30
C PRO A 17 25.83 -5.03 46.12
N CYS A 18 26.55 -6.13 46.35
CA CYS A 18 26.85 -7.04 45.27
C CYS A 18 25.47 -7.40 44.75
N VAL A 19 25.10 -6.86 43.58
CA VAL A 19 23.96 -7.37 42.86
C VAL A 19 24.42 -8.78 42.50
N ALA A 20 24.07 -9.74 43.34
CA ALA A 20 24.03 -11.12 42.92
C ALA A 20 23.03 -11.11 41.77
N TYR A 21 23.54 -11.09 40.54
CA TYR A 21 22.76 -11.60 39.43
C TYR A 21 22.38 -13.01 39.89
N ALA A 22 21.09 -13.24 40.10
CA ALA A 22 20.62 -14.59 40.27
C ALA A 22 20.92 -15.26 38.93
N GLU A 23 22.04 -15.98 38.83
CA GLU A 23 22.24 -16.93 37.74
C GLU A 23 21.05 -17.88 37.83
N ASN A 24 20.23 -17.85 36.79
CA ASN A 24 19.17 -18.81 36.65
C ASN A 24 19.80 -20.21 36.68
N ASP A 25 19.19 -21.14 37.43
CA ASP A 25 19.64 -22.53 37.41
C ASP A 25 19.67 -23.03 35.95
N PRO A 26 20.72 -23.74 35.52
CA PRO A 26 20.83 -24.19 34.14
C PRO A 26 19.61 -25.05 33.76
N PRO A 27 19.07 -24.89 32.54
CA PRO A 27 17.91 -25.64 32.11
C PRO A 27 18.23 -27.13 32.07
N SER A 28 17.31 -27.99 32.50
CA SER A 28 17.56 -29.44 32.52
C SER A 28 17.72 -30.07 31.13
N SER A 29 17.16 -29.44 30.10
CA SER A 29 17.24 -29.86 28.70
C SER A 29 16.83 -28.71 27.79
N LEU A 30 17.24 -28.77 26.52
CA LEU A 30 16.80 -27.88 25.45
C LEU A 30 16.08 -28.72 24.38
N GLU A 31 14.93 -28.25 23.90
CA GLU A 31 14.23 -28.87 22.77
C GLU A 31 14.98 -28.58 21.46
N ALA A 32 14.90 -29.47 20.48
CA ALA A 32 15.60 -29.29 19.21
C ALA A 32 14.95 -28.18 18.35
N PRO A 33 15.72 -27.48 17.49
CA PRO A 33 15.14 -26.60 16.48
C PRO A 33 14.10 -27.34 15.62
N MET A 34 13.00 -26.70 15.24
CA MET A 34 11.99 -27.31 14.38
C MET A 34 12.21 -26.90 12.91
N THR A 35 11.81 -27.77 11.98
CA THR A 35 11.68 -27.46 10.54
C THR A 35 12.88 -26.71 9.91
N LEU A 36 14.08 -27.28 10.03
CA LEU A 36 15.28 -26.75 9.39
C LEU A 36 15.23 -26.93 7.87
N ASN A 37 15.38 -25.84 7.11
CA ASN A 37 15.38 -25.85 5.65
C ASN A 37 16.42 -24.89 5.08
N PHE A 38 16.84 -25.16 3.85
CA PHE A 38 17.89 -24.41 3.16
C PHE A 38 17.42 -24.00 1.77
N SER A 39 17.80 -22.79 1.36
CA SER A 39 17.63 -22.27 0.01
C SER A 39 18.93 -21.61 -0.47
N ALA A 40 19.15 -21.61 -1.78
CA ALA A 40 20.27 -20.87 -2.37
C ALA A 40 19.86 -19.42 -2.64
N ASP A 41 20.76 -18.47 -2.36
CA ASP A 41 20.68 -17.11 -2.89
C ASP A 41 21.49 -17.03 -4.19
N PRO A 42 20.85 -16.96 -5.38
CA PRO A 42 21.55 -16.91 -6.65
C PRO A 42 22.37 -15.63 -6.85
N SER A 43 22.06 -14.56 -6.12
CA SER A 43 22.68 -13.25 -6.28
C SER A 43 23.96 -13.08 -5.45
N LEU A 44 24.03 -13.75 -4.29
CA LEU A 44 25.14 -13.66 -3.35
C LEU A 44 26.03 -14.92 -3.33
N GLY A 45 25.59 -16.03 -3.92
CA GLY A 45 26.33 -17.30 -3.89
C GLY A 45 26.39 -17.94 -2.49
N HIS A 46 25.48 -17.53 -1.60
CA HIS A 46 25.35 -18.01 -0.23
C HIS A 46 24.17 -18.98 -0.10
N LEU A 47 24.14 -19.75 0.98
CA LEU A 47 22.94 -20.47 1.40
C LEU A 47 22.23 -19.67 2.49
N ILE A 48 20.91 -19.64 2.41
CA ILE A 48 20.04 -19.13 3.46
C ILE A 48 19.41 -20.35 4.13
N PHE A 49 19.39 -20.37 5.46
CA PHE A 49 18.68 -21.39 6.20
C PHE A 49 17.64 -20.80 7.13
N ARG A 50 16.59 -21.58 7.34
CA ARG A 50 15.44 -21.22 8.17
C ARG A 50 15.11 -22.35 9.10
N TYR A 51 14.74 -22.02 10.32
CA TYR A 51 14.27 -22.98 11.32
C TYR A 51 13.27 -22.30 12.24
N THR A 52 12.39 -23.08 12.85
CA THR A 52 11.40 -22.59 13.81
C THR A 52 11.89 -22.91 15.22
N ASN A 53 11.84 -21.93 16.11
CA ASN A 53 12.16 -22.13 17.50
C ASN A 53 10.94 -22.74 18.22
N PRO A 54 11.12 -23.80 19.02
CA PRO A 54 10.03 -24.28 19.86
C PRO A 54 9.73 -23.25 20.96
N GLN A 55 8.46 -23.21 21.41
CA GLN A 55 8.03 -22.28 22.47
C GLN A 55 8.90 -22.36 23.72
N SER A 56 9.35 -23.57 24.08
CA SER A 56 10.23 -23.80 25.24
C SER A 56 11.56 -23.03 25.17
N ILE A 57 12.08 -22.76 23.98
CA ILE A 57 13.30 -21.97 23.77
C ILE A 57 12.99 -20.48 23.81
N ILE A 58 11.86 -20.05 23.24
CA ILE A 58 11.39 -18.66 23.32
C ILE A 58 11.20 -18.26 24.79
N ASP A 59 10.52 -19.10 25.57
CA ASP A 59 10.28 -18.86 26.99
C ASP A 59 11.61 -18.69 27.75
N LEU A 60 12.66 -19.46 27.41
CA LEU A 60 13.98 -19.29 28.03
C LEU A 60 14.65 -17.97 27.63
N ILE A 61 14.61 -17.59 26.35
CA ILE A 61 15.17 -16.32 25.88
C ILE A 61 14.48 -15.12 26.56
N GLU A 62 13.15 -15.17 26.68
CA GLU A 62 12.36 -14.14 27.37
C GLU A 62 12.64 -14.06 28.88
N ASN A 63 13.23 -15.11 29.46
CA ASN A 63 13.71 -15.15 30.85
C ASN A 63 15.23 -14.94 30.97
N ASP A 64 15.82 -14.21 30.02
CA ASP A 64 17.22 -13.79 29.98
C ASP A 64 18.26 -14.96 29.92
N TYR A 65 17.87 -16.14 29.44
CA TYR A 65 18.84 -17.20 29.14
C TYR A 65 19.55 -16.92 27.81
N TYR A 66 20.88 -16.92 27.84
CA TYR A 66 21.70 -16.75 26.64
C TYR A 66 21.88 -18.09 25.90
N ILE A 67 21.01 -18.35 24.94
CA ILE A 67 21.01 -19.59 24.14
C ILE A 67 21.64 -19.33 22.78
N LEU A 68 22.65 -20.14 22.44
CA LEU A 68 23.35 -20.10 21.17
C LEU A 68 22.83 -21.17 20.23
N THR A 69 22.96 -20.92 18.93
CA THR A 69 22.77 -21.93 17.89
C THR A 69 24.10 -22.44 17.40
N GLU A 70 24.23 -23.75 17.23
CA GLU A 70 25.40 -24.39 16.62
C GLU A 70 25.00 -25.11 15.35
N LEU A 71 25.66 -24.77 14.25
CA LEU A 71 25.49 -25.39 12.95
C LEU A 71 26.69 -26.27 12.59
N ASP A 72 26.45 -27.49 12.12
CA ASP A 72 27.47 -28.40 11.60
C ASP A 72 27.07 -28.87 10.20
N TRP A 73 28.05 -29.23 9.37
CA TRP A 73 27.82 -29.63 7.98
C TRP A 73 28.66 -30.81 7.53
N LYS A 74 28.20 -31.46 6.47
CA LYS A 74 28.99 -32.42 5.68
C LYS A 74 28.61 -32.33 4.20
N VAL A 75 29.50 -32.77 3.33
CA VAL A 75 29.28 -32.80 1.88
C VAL A 75 29.24 -34.25 1.41
N ASN A 76 28.18 -34.62 0.71
CA ASN A 76 27.90 -35.99 0.25
C ASN A 76 28.06 -36.99 1.41
N ASP A 77 28.78 -38.09 1.20
CA ASP A 77 29.04 -39.13 2.21
C ASP A 77 30.24 -38.81 3.12
N GLY A 78 30.73 -37.55 3.12
CA GLY A 78 31.83 -37.10 3.97
C GLY A 78 31.47 -37.03 5.47
N PRO A 79 32.47 -36.88 6.35
CA PRO A 79 32.24 -36.71 7.78
C PRO A 79 31.63 -35.33 8.09
N TRP A 80 30.91 -35.25 9.21
CA TRP A 80 30.54 -33.98 9.83
C TRP A 80 31.80 -33.18 10.18
N LYS A 81 31.79 -31.87 9.89
CA LYS A 81 32.94 -30.99 10.00
C LYS A 81 33.47 -30.91 11.42
N TYR A 82 32.59 -30.62 12.37
CA TYR A 82 32.99 -30.39 13.77
C TYR A 82 32.69 -31.59 14.65
N ASN A 83 31.47 -32.14 14.57
CA ASN A 83 31.05 -33.30 15.36
C ASN A 83 31.37 -33.17 16.86
N THR A 84 31.10 -31.99 17.42
CA THR A 84 31.42 -31.61 18.79
C THR A 84 30.62 -32.40 19.83
N ASN A 85 31.29 -32.72 20.94
CA ASN A 85 30.71 -33.38 22.10
C ASN A 85 30.83 -32.49 23.35
N TRP A 86 29.95 -31.49 23.45
CA TRP A 86 29.86 -30.57 24.59
C TRP A 86 29.30 -31.20 25.88
N GLY A 87 29.03 -32.52 25.92
CA GLY A 87 28.44 -33.19 27.07
C GLY A 87 29.36 -33.32 28.31
N SER A 88 30.56 -32.76 28.30
CA SER A 88 31.54 -32.82 29.37
C SER A 88 32.12 -31.44 29.70
N PHE A 89 32.64 -31.28 30.92
CA PHE A 89 33.34 -30.08 31.35
C PHE A 89 34.47 -29.69 30.37
N SER A 90 34.57 -28.41 30.05
CA SER A 90 35.59 -27.84 29.17
C SER A 90 36.24 -26.63 29.82
N THR A 91 37.56 -26.51 29.71
CA THR A 91 38.30 -25.29 30.12
C THR A 91 38.23 -24.18 29.07
N GLN A 92 37.70 -24.48 27.88
CA GLN A 92 37.52 -23.57 26.76
C GLN A 92 36.03 -23.40 26.46
N GLY A 93 35.57 -22.15 26.31
CA GLY A 93 34.18 -21.83 26.01
C GLY A 93 33.81 -22.06 24.54
N VAL A 94 32.52 -22.14 24.22
CA VAL A 94 32.03 -22.44 22.87
C VAL A 94 32.44 -21.35 21.86
N TRP A 95 32.38 -20.08 22.26
CA TRP A 95 32.83 -18.97 21.41
C TRP A 95 34.30 -19.05 21.06
N GLU A 96 35.15 -19.41 22.03
CA GLU A 96 36.60 -19.53 21.83
C GLU A 96 36.93 -20.72 20.90
N TYR A 97 36.17 -21.81 20.99
CA TYR A 97 36.35 -22.97 20.11
C TYR A 97 36.04 -22.65 18.64
N TYR A 98 35.06 -21.77 18.37
CA TYR A 98 34.60 -21.42 17.03
C TYR A 98 35.18 -20.09 16.49
N GLU A 99 36.13 -19.47 17.19
CA GLU A 99 36.72 -18.17 16.80
C GLU A 99 37.02 -18.09 15.29
N GLY A 100 36.45 -17.07 14.64
CA GLY A 100 36.62 -16.80 13.20
C GLY A 100 35.58 -17.44 12.27
N PHE A 101 34.53 -18.09 12.81
CA PHE A 101 33.45 -18.70 12.03
C PHE A 101 32.06 -18.23 12.50
N ASP A 102 31.74 -16.95 12.25
CA ASP A 102 30.46 -16.33 12.62
C ASP A 102 29.22 -17.04 12.00
N ASP A 103 29.40 -17.76 10.88
CA ASP A 103 28.33 -18.52 10.19
C ASP A 103 27.92 -19.82 10.93
N VAL A 104 28.66 -20.19 12.01
CA VAL A 104 28.58 -21.52 12.66
C VAL A 104 27.95 -21.43 14.05
N LEU A 105 28.14 -20.30 14.74
CA LEU A 105 27.60 -20.03 16.05
C LEU A 105 26.88 -18.68 16.05
N GLY A 106 25.60 -18.66 16.43
CA GLY A 106 24.78 -17.44 16.32
C GLY A 106 23.79 -17.25 17.46
N GLU A 107 23.51 -15.99 17.76
CA GLU A 107 22.38 -15.57 18.60
C GLU A 107 21.05 -15.81 17.86
N ILE A 108 19.98 -16.07 18.61
CA ILE A 108 18.67 -16.37 18.04
C ILE A 108 17.91 -15.06 17.83
N VAL A 109 17.71 -14.70 16.56
CA VAL A 109 16.79 -13.62 16.14
C VAL A 109 15.64 -14.25 15.35
N TYR A 110 14.40 -13.99 15.76
CA TYR A 110 13.21 -14.65 15.23
C TYR A 110 12.09 -13.65 14.93
N ASP A 111 11.17 -14.07 14.04
CA ASP A 111 9.93 -13.34 13.73
C ASP A 111 8.74 -13.78 14.61
N ASP A 112 7.57 -13.16 14.39
CA ASP A 112 6.35 -13.42 15.16
C ASP A 112 5.84 -14.87 15.08
N ASP A 113 6.28 -15.65 14.10
CA ASP A 113 5.95 -17.07 13.95
C ASP A 113 7.10 -17.98 14.48
N TYR A 114 7.99 -17.41 15.30
CA TYR A 114 9.18 -18.03 15.90
C TYR A 114 10.20 -18.53 14.88
N VAL A 115 10.15 -18.05 13.65
CA VAL A 115 11.08 -18.45 12.58
C VAL A 115 12.34 -17.59 12.66
N ALA A 116 13.49 -18.25 12.70
CA ALA A 116 14.80 -17.65 12.63
C ALA A 116 15.47 -17.95 11.28
N TYR A 117 16.39 -17.06 10.90
CA TYR A 117 17.05 -17.06 9.61
C TYR A 117 18.56 -16.94 9.83
N GLY A 118 19.34 -17.69 9.07
CA GLY A 118 20.77 -17.53 9.01
C GLY A 118 21.28 -17.60 7.58
N HIS A 119 22.51 -17.15 7.38
CA HIS A 119 23.20 -17.26 6.10
C HIS A 119 24.50 -18.03 6.30
N ILE A 120 24.91 -18.74 5.26
CA ILE A 120 26.15 -19.50 5.23
C ILE A 120 26.87 -19.16 3.96
N THR A 121 28.06 -18.63 4.13
CA THR A 121 28.96 -18.38 3.03
C THR A 121 29.63 -19.67 2.56
N HIS A 122 30.19 -19.64 1.35
CA HIS A 122 30.93 -20.76 0.77
C HIS A 122 32.33 -20.95 1.42
N TRP A 123 32.86 -19.92 2.08
CA TRP A 123 34.23 -19.90 2.63
C TRP A 123 34.54 -21.04 3.61
N PRO A 124 33.67 -21.41 4.56
CA PRO A 124 33.92 -22.51 5.50
C PRO A 124 34.07 -23.89 4.82
N PHE A 125 33.56 -24.02 3.59
CA PHE A 125 33.65 -25.22 2.77
C PHE A 125 34.92 -25.30 1.94
N ASN A 126 35.69 -24.19 1.85
CA ASN A 126 36.85 -24.06 0.97
C ASN A 126 36.51 -24.41 -0.49
N ILE A 127 35.39 -23.88 -0.98
CA ILE A 127 34.91 -23.95 -2.37
C ILE A 127 34.69 -22.53 -2.87
N ASP A 128 34.63 -22.32 -4.21
CA ASP A 128 34.36 -21.00 -4.81
C ASP A 128 32.86 -20.67 -4.93
N HIS A 129 32.00 -21.69 -5.01
CA HIS A 129 30.55 -21.58 -5.01
C HIS A 129 29.92 -22.93 -4.67
N PHE A 130 28.67 -22.93 -4.20
CA PHE A 130 27.90 -24.16 -3.98
C PHE A 130 27.49 -24.80 -5.30
N ASP A 131 27.95 -26.04 -5.55
CA ASP A 131 27.51 -26.84 -6.70
C ASP A 131 26.38 -27.78 -6.28
N LEU A 132 25.17 -27.22 -6.27
CA LEU A 132 23.94 -27.92 -5.90
C LEU A 132 23.49 -28.96 -6.92
N GLN A 133 24.03 -28.95 -8.15
CA GLN A 133 23.67 -29.92 -9.18
C GLN A 133 24.42 -31.24 -9.00
N ASN A 134 25.69 -31.17 -8.58
CA ASN A 134 26.52 -32.36 -8.46
C ASN A 134 26.68 -32.85 -7.01
N ASN A 135 26.52 -31.97 -6.02
CA ASN A 135 26.71 -32.30 -4.62
C ASN A 135 25.43 -32.20 -3.80
N THR A 136 25.40 -32.91 -2.68
CA THR A 136 24.41 -32.70 -1.61
C THR A 136 25.15 -32.20 -0.38
N TYR A 137 24.70 -31.08 0.16
CA TYR A 137 25.21 -30.48 1.39
C TYR A 137 24.21 -30.82 2.49
N TYR A 138 24.69 -31.48 3.54
CA TYR A 138 23.90 -31.80 4.71
C TYR A 138 24.29 -30.86 5.84
N PHE A 139 23.29 -30.44 6.60
CA PHE A 139 23.41 -29.53 7.71
C PHE A 139 22.68 -30.11 8.91
N ARG A 140 23.15 -29.76 10.10
CA ARG A 140 22.44 -30.02 11.34
C ARG A 140 22.59 -28.83 12.27
N LEU A 141 21.48 -28.46 12.91
CA LEU A 141 21.39 -27.32 13.82
C LEU A 141 20.97 -27.82 15.21
N ARG A 142 21.55 -27.25 16.26
CA ARG A 142 21.10 -27.44 17.65
C ARG A 142 21.26 -26.17 18.47
N TYR A 143 20.73 -26.17 19.68
CA TYR A 143 20.94 -25.12 20.66
C TYR A 143 22.00 -25.54 21.69
N ILE A 144 22.73 -24.55 22.20
CA ILE A 144 23.70 -24.70 23.28
C ILE A 144 23.43 -23.60 24.31
N TYR A 145 23.27 -24.00 25.56
CA TYR A 145 23.36 -23.11 26.71
C TYR A 145 24.66 -23.41 27.45
N GLU A 146 25.54 -22.41 27.54
CA GLU A 146 26.83 -22.49 28.24
C GLU A 146 26.71 -21.79 29.59
N TYR A 147 27.26 -22.40 30.63
CA TYR A 147 27.34 -21.79 31.95
C TYR A 147 28.65 -22.15 32.65
N GLU A 148 29.12 -21.25 33.51
CA GLU A 148 30.34 -21.44 34.28
C GLU A 148 30.11 -22.49 35.37
N ALA A 149 31.09 -23.37 35.56
CA ALA A 149 31.07 -24.35 36.63
C ALA A 149 32.49 -24.65 37.11
N GLU A 150 32.61 -25.05 38.37
CA GLU A 150 33.84 -25.66 38.88
C GLU A 150 33.81 -27.17 38.63
N ASP A 151 34.92 -27.73 38.14
CA ASP A 151 35.09 -29.18 38.07
C ASP A 151 35.29 -29.73 39.49
N PRO A 152 34.35 -30.55 40.03
CA PRO A 152 34.45 -31.06 41.39
C PRO A 152 35.64 -32.00 41.62
N ALA A 153 36.27 -32.52 40.56
CA ALA A 153 37.44 -33.39 40.66
C ALA A 153 38.76 -32.61 40.77
N THR A 154 38.86 -31.46 40.11
CA THR A 154 40.11 -30.70 39.97
C THR A 154 40.09 -29.34 40.66
N GLY A 155 38.90 -28.78 40.92
CA GLY A 155 38.69 -27.42 41.44
C GLY A 155 38.96 -26.33 40.38
N GLU A 156 39.09 -26.71 39.11
CA GLU A 156 39.32 -25.79 38.00
C GLU A 156 37.99 -25.20 37.52
N TRP A 157 37.98 -23.89 37.25
CA TRP A 157 36.83 -23.22 36.66
C TRP A 157 36.85 -23.38 35.15
N GLY A 158 35.67 -23.62 34.58
CA GLY A 158 35.46 -23.75 33.15
C GLY A 158 33.97 -23.74 32.85
N TYR A 159 33.58 -24.48 31.82
CA TYR A 159 32.25 -24.43 31.23
C TYR A 159 31.58 -25.79 31.21
N LYS A 160 30.27 -25.78 31.44
CA LYS A 160 29.37 -26.90 31.16
C LYS A 160 28.30 -26.44 30.19
N HIS A 161 27.73 -27.41 29.50
CA HIS A 161 26.80 -27.15 28.40
C HIS A 161 25.53 -27.98 28.54
N VAL A 162 24.41 -27.35 28.24
CA VAL A 162 23.16 -28.05 27.95
C VAL A 162 22.95 -27.93 26.45
N VAL A 163 22.87 -29.07 25.76
CA VAL A 163 22.72 -29.11 24.30
C VAL A 163 21.41 -29.76 23.91
N SER A 164 20.72 -29.21 22.92
CA SER A 164 19.55 -29.88 22.34
C SER A 164 19.98 -30.97 21.34
N PRO A 165 19.08 -31.92 21.00
CA PRO A 165 19.29 -32.79 19.85
C PRO A 165 19.44 -31.99 18.56
N TYR A 166 20.11 -32.60 17.57
CA TYR A 166 20.23 -32.01 16.24
C TYR A 166 18.94 -32.15 15.43
N THR A 167 18.65 -31.10 14.67
CA THR A 167 17.70 -31.14 13.55
C THR A 167 18.48 -31.06 12.26
N GLU A 168 18.29 -32.04 11.38
CA GLU A 168 19.06 -32.17 10.14
C GLU A 168 18.27 -31.71 8.92
N ALA A 169 18.98 -31.17 7.93
CA ALA A 169 18.44 -30.80 6.62
C ALA A 169 19.49 -31.01 5.54
N ALA A 170 19.07 -30.99 4.27
CA ALA A 170 19.97 -31.10 3.14
C ALA A 170 19.52 -30.23 1.96
N ILE A 171 20.47 -29.79 1.15
CA ILE A 171 20.25 -29.08 -0.12
C ILE A 171 21.19 -29.61 -1.21
N GLY A 172 20.71 -29.65 -2.46
CA GLY A 172 21.50 -30.08 -3.62
C GLY A 172 20.92 -31.29 -4.35
N LYS A 173 21.79 -32.09 -4.99
CA LYS A 173 21.45 -33.13 -5.97
C LYS A 173 20.39 -34.14 -5.52
N LEU A 174 20.37 -34.49 -4.24
CA LEU A 174 19.44 -35.46 -3.65
C LEU A 174 18.28 -34.79 -2.88
N ALA A 175 18.28 -33.46 -2.77
CA ALA A 175 17.25 -32.68 -2.09
C ALA A 175 16.20 -32.19 -3.12
N ALA A 176 15.47 -33.13 -3.71
CA ALA A 176 14.38 -32.81 -4.63
C ALA A 176 13.15 -33.66 -4.30
N GLY A 177 12.31 -33.14 -3.42
CA GLY A 177 11.00 -33.71 -3.14
C GLY A 177 10.31 -33.00 -1.99
N GLY A 178 9.18 -32.34 -2.26
CA GLY A 178 8.31 -31.81 -1.21
C GLY A 178 7.81 -30.37 -1.40
N LEU A 179 8.47 -29.57 -2.25
CA LEU A 179 7.97 -28.21 -2.52
C LEU A 179 6.65 -28.26 -3.30
N PRO A 180 5.63 -27.49 -2.89
CA PRO A 180 4.33 -27.51 -3.55
C PRO A 180 4.45 -26.96 -4.97
N SER A 181 3.60 -27.46 -5.87
CA SER A 181 3.51 -26.94 -7.25
C SER A 181 2.64 -25.69 -7.36
N SER A 182 1.93 -25.32 -6.29
CA SER A 182 0.98 -24.22 -6.23
C SER A 182 0.85 -23.70 -4.82
N LEU A 183 0.47 -22.44 -4.68
CA LEU A 183 0.13 -21.79 -3.42
C LEU A 183 -1.34 -21.36 -3.47
N GLU A 184 -2.03 -21.40 -2.33
CA GLU A 184 -3.35 -20.79 -2.20
C GLU A 184 -3.25 -19.25 -2.20
N ALA A 185 -4.31 -18.58 -2.64
CA ALA A 185 -4.34 -17.13 -2.68
C ALA A 185 -4.41 -16.53 -1.25
N PRO A 186 -3.87 -15.32 -1.02
CA PRO A 186 -4.17 -14.58 0.20
C PRO A 186 -5.69 -14.35 0.32
N VAL A 187 -6.23 -14.48 1.53
CA VAL A 187 -7.66 -14.29 1.80
C VAL A 187 -7.90 -13.11 2.74
N ASN A 188 -9.12 -12.58 2.74
CA ASN A 188 -9.51 -11.43 3.54
C ASN A 188 -8.59 -10.20 3.36
N PHE A 189 -8.08 -10.01 2.14
CA PHE A 189 -7.24 -8.86 1.84
C PHE A 189 -8.05 -7.59 2.02
N SER A 190 -7.55 -6.73 2.89
CA SER A 190 -8.17 -5.46 3.26
C SER A 190 -7.08 -4.42 3.51
N GLY A 191 -7.47 -3.16 3.43
CA GLY A 191 -6.55 -2.07 3.66
C GLY A 191 -7.29 -0.79 3.93
N GLU A 192 -6.61 0.11 4.63
CA GLU A 192 -7.12 1.43 4.99
C GLU A 192 -6.04 2.48 4.78
N LEU A 193 -6.48 3.72 4.58
CA LEU A 193 -5.62 4.88 4.50
C LEU A 193 -5.36 5.40 5.91
N LYS A 194 -4.08 5.56 6.28
CA LYS A 194 -3.64 6.14 7.56
C LYS A 194 -2.72 7.32 7.34
N GLN A 195 -2.45 8.05 8.41
CA GLN A 195 -1.46 9.12 8.44
C GLN A 195 -0.37 8.79 9.45
N ASP A 196 0.88 9.06 9.09
CA ASP A 196 2.01 8.97 10.01
C ASP A 196 2.02 10.16 11.00
N LEU A 197 3.04 10.23 11.86
CA LEU A 197 3.18 11.31 12.85
C LEU A 197 3.39 12.69 12.21
N ASP A 198 3.85 12.74 10.96
CA ASP A 198 4.06 13.96 10.17
C ASP A 198 2.83 14.30 9.29
N GLY A 199 1.75 13.53 9.40
CA GLY A 199 0.51 13.71 8.64
C GLY A 199 0.55 13.15 7.22
N ARG A 200 1.58 12.40 6.84
CA ARG A 200 1.73 11.83 5.49
C ARG A 200 0.85 10.60 5.32
N PRO A 201 0.10 10.49 4.21
CA PRO A 201 -0.76 9.35 3.97
C PRO A 201 0.00 8.09 3.57
N TYR A 202 -0.35 6.95 4.16
CA TYR A 202 0.14 5.63 3.77
C TYR A 202 -1.00 4.59 3.77
N PHE A 203 -0.82 3.50 3.03
CA PHE A 203 -1.76 2.37 3.05
C PHE A 203 -1.34 1.36 4.11
N SER A 204 -2.25 1.05 5.03
CA SER A 204 -2.09 -0.02 6.02
C SER A 204 -2.86 -1.23 5.53
N LEU A 205 -2.15 -2.29 5.13
CA LEU A 205 -2.72 -3.45 4.46
C LEU A 205 -2.61 -4.70 5.34
N LYS A 206 -3.61 -5.57 5.27
CA LYS A 206 -3.66 -6.85 6.01
C LYS A 206 -4.34 -7.95 5.22
N TRP A 207 -3.94 -9.18 5.46
CA TRP A 207 -4.51 -10.39 4.86
C TRP A 207 -4.23 -11.61 5.74
N ASP A 208 -4.99 -12.67 5.51
CA ASP A 208 -4.74 -13.96 6.13
C ASP A 208 -3.88 -14.83 5.20
N VAL A 209 -2.98 -15.58 5.83
CA VAL A 209 -2.10 -16.55 5.18
C VAL A 209 -2.73 -17.93 5.34
N PRO A 210 -3.06 -18.65 4.24
CA PRO A 210 -3.56 -20.02 4.33
C PRO A 210 -2.54 -20.99 4.94
N ASP A 211 -3.01 -22.01 5.66
CA ASP A 211 -2.15 -23.02 6.30
C ASP A 211 -1.19 -23.70 5.31
N SER A 212 -1.64 -23.91 4.06
CA SER A 212 -0.80 -24.48 3.00
C SER A 212 0.39 -23.58 2.64
N VAL A 213 0.22 -22.26 2.73
CA VAL A 213 1.26 -21.26 2.47
C VAL A 213 2.19 -21.17 3.67
N THR A 214 1.68 -21.22 4.90
CA THR A 214 2.48 -21.33 6.12
C THR A 214 3.37 -22.57 6.09
N ALA A 215 2.81 -23.72 5.74
CA ALA A 215 3.56 -24.97 5.58
C ALA A 215 4.59 -24.88 4.45
N ALA A 216 4.28 -24.21 3.33
CA ALA A 216 5.25 -23.96 2.27
C ALA A 216 6.39 -23.04 2.74
N ASN A 217 6.07 -22.01 3.52
CA ASN A 217 7.03 -21.04 4.04
C ASN A 217 8.02 -21.65 5.03
N GLN A 218 7.62 -22.72 5.73
CA GLN A 218 8.53 -23.52 6.54
C GLN A 218 9.59 -24.23 5.68
N LEU A 219 9.27 -24.55 4.42
CA LEU A 219 10.16 -25.28 3.50
C LEU A 219 11.00 -24.37 2.59
N VAL A 220 10.44 -23.22 2.18
CA VAL A 220 11.07 -22.28 1.24
C VAL A 220 10.67 -20.84 1.57
N GLY A 221 11.54 -19.87 1.27
CA GLY A 221 11.22 -18.44 1.38
C GLY A 221 10.01 -18.07 0.54
N VAL A 222 8.83 -17.96 1.16
CA VAL A 222 7.63 -17.42 0.51
C VAL A 222 7.60 -15.93 0.76
N VAL A 223 7.27 -15.15 -0.27
CA VAL A 223 7.24 -13.70 -0.22
C VAL A 223 5.89 -13.17 -0.68
N ASN A 224 5.52 -12.00 -0.16
CA ASN A 224 4.31 -11.32 -0.59
C ASN A 224 4.66 -10.37 -1.75
N ARG A 225 3.73 -10.26 -2.69
CA ARG A 225 3.75 -9.27 -3.77
C ARG A 225 2.45 -8.51 -3.79
N ILE A 226 2.54 -7.19 -3.81
CA ILE A 226 1.38 -6.31 -3.94
C ILE A 226 1.41 -5.67 -5.32
N ASP A 227 0.44 -6.07 -6.12
CA ASP A 227 0.18 -5.52 -7.43
C ASP A 227 -0.79 -4.36 -7.31
N TRP A 228 -0.59 -3.34 -8.14
CA TRP A 228 -1.28 -2.07 -8.02
C TRP A 228 -1.66 -1.52 -9.40
N LYS A 229 -2.72 -0.71 -9.42
CA LYS A 229 -3.08 0.15 -10.55
C LYS A 229 -3.82 1.39 -10.06
N ILE A 230 -3.73 2.46 -10.84
CA ILE A 230 -4.41 3.73 -10.56
C ILE A 230 -5.61 3.87 -11.51
N GLY A 231 -6.81 4.10 -10.96
CA GLY A 231 -8.04 4.27 -11.74
C GLY A 231 -8.31 3.09 -12.70
N ASP A 232 -8.58 3.44 -13.96
CA ASP A 232 -8.78 2.50 -15.08
C ASP A 232 -7.46 2.07 -15.77
N GLY A 233 -6.32 2.40 -15.17
CA GLY A 233 -4.99 1.97 -15.63
C GLY A 233 -4.80 0.45 -15.62
N ARG A 234 -3.63 0.01 -16.10
CA ARG A 234 -3.27 -1.42 -16.12
C ARG A 234 -2.55 -1.78 -14.83
N TRP A 235 -2.56 -3.06 -14.48
CA TRP A 235 -1.81 -3.57 -13.34
C TRP A 235 -0.31 -3.44 -13.58
N ALA A 236 0.46 -3.13 -12.54
CA ALA A 236 1.92 -3.06 -12.61
C ALA A 236 2.51 -4.36 -13.19
N SER A 237 1.98 -5.51 -12.77
CA SER A 237 2.33 -6.83 -13.31
C SER A 237 2.07 -7.01 -14.81
N GLU A 238 1.17 -6.21 -15.41
CA GLU A 238 0.84 -6.23 -16.84
C GLU A 238 1.66 -5.23 -17.66
N THR A 239 2.21 -4.20 -17.03
CA THR A 239 3.00 -3.15 -17.69
C THR A 239 4.50 -3.36 -17.57
N GLY A 240 4.94 -4.38 -16.82
CA GLY A 240 6.35 -4.61 -16.50
C GLY A 240 6.87 -3.68 -15.40
N GLU A 241 5.98 -2.96 -14.74
CA GLU A 241 6.31 -2.21 -13.54
C GLU A 241 6.48 -3.13 -12.34
N GLN A 242 7.24 -2.66 -11.35
CA GLN A 242 7.58 -3.44 -10.19
C GLN A 242 6.41 -3.49 -9.20
N MET A 243 5.98 -4.70 -8.86
CA MET A 243 5.11 -4.94 -7.70
C MET A 243 5.87 -4.67 -6.40
N PHE A 244 5.18 -4.21 -5.37
CA PHE A 244 5.80 -4.08 -4.05
C PHE A 244 6.09 -5.46 -3.47
N ALA A 245 7.27 -5.61 -2.88
CA ALA A 245 7.68 -6.81 -2.18
C ALA A 245 7.58 -6.59 -0.67
N SER A 246 7.19 -7.62 0.08
CA SER A 246 7.28 -7.58 1.53
C SER A 246 8.70 -7.26 2.02
N PRO A 247 8.84 -6.54 3.16
CA PRO A 247 10.14 -6.23 3.74
C PRO A 247 10.99 -7.49 3.96
N GLY A 248 12.30 -7.38 3.71
CA GLY A 248 13.23 -8.49 3.88
C GLY A 248 13.01 -9.69 2.96
N MET A 249 12.10 -9.58 1.97
CA MET A 249 11.67 -10.73 1.15
C MET A 249 11.14 -11.88 2.01
N SER A 250 10.29 -11.57 2.98
CA SER A 250 9.72 -12.53 3.93
C SER A 250 8.20 -12.66 3.79
N LEU A 251 7.64 -13.76 4.29
CA LEU A 251 6.19 -13.91 4.41
C LEU A 251 5.69 -13.04 5.56
N VAL A 252 4.76 -12.14 5.28
CA VAL A 252 4.14 -11.27 6.28
C VAL A 252 2.61 -11.34 6.19
N LYS A 253 1.92 -10.97 7.28
CA LYS A 253 0.44 -10.91 7.36
C LYS A 253 -0.12 -9.49 7.18
N GLN A 254 0.76 -8.49 7.24
CA GLN A 254 0.43 -7.08 7.07
C GLN A 254 1.60 -6.33 6.44
N MET A 255 1.31 -5.23 5.76
CA MET A 255 2.33 -4.36 5.18
C MET A 255 1.83 -2.93 5.12
N GLU A 256 2.72 -2.00 5.46
CA GLU A 256 2.51 -0.59 5.21
C GLU A 256 3.15 -0.23 3.87
N LEU A 257 2.38 0.42 3.01
CA LEU A 257 2.85 0.93 1.74
C LEU A 257 2.73 2.44 1.75
N ASP A 258 3.86 3.10 1.62
CA ASP A 258 3.90 4.49 1.17
C ASP A 258 3.67 4.47 -0.34
N PRO A 259 2.61 5.09 -0.89
CA PRO A 259 2.26 4.96 -2.30
C PRO A 259 3.29 5.59 -3.28
N ILE A 260 4.51 5.08 -3.37
CA ILE A 260 5.60 5.48 -4.29
C ILE A 260 6.29 6.81 -3.91
N ASP A 261 7.35 6.71 -3.10
CA ASP A 261 8.52 7.60 -3.21
C ASP A 261 9.50 6.98 -4.22
N LYS A 262 9.41 7.44 -5.47
CA LYS A 262 10.49 7.27 -6.45
C LYS A 262 11.08 8.63 -6.80
N GLY A 263 11.60 9.34 -5.79
CA GLY A 263 12.68 10.31 -5.96
C GLY A 263 12.58 11.20 -7.20
N GLY A 264 11.55 12.03 -7.27
CA GLY A 264 11.38 13.04 -8.31
C GLY A 264 9.92 13.48 -8.48
N TRP A 265 9.54 14.57 -7.80
CA TRP A 265 8.34 15.40 -8.00
C TRP A 265 7.15 14.79 -8.78
N ASP A 266 6.56 13.72 -8.24
CA ASP A 266 5.17 13.33 -8.51
C ASP A 266 4.55 12.92 -7.16
N GLU A 267 3.67 13.77 -6.64
CA GLU A 267 3.03 13.59 -5.34
C GLU A 267 1.99 12.46 -5.40
N ILE A 268 1.93 11.67 -4.34
CA ILE A 268 0.80 10.80 -4.02
C ILE A 268 -0.43 11.68 -3.85
N ASN A 269 -1.28 11.73 -4.87
CA ASN A 269 -2.56 12.40 -4.74
C ASN A 269 -3.68 11.40 -4.46
N ILE A 270 -3.84 11.05 -3.18
CA ILE A 270 -4.96 10.23 -2.66
C ILE A 270 -6.32 10.96 -2.71
N GLU A 271 -6.32 12.28 -2.87
CA GLU A 271 -7.54 13.07 -3.06
C GLU A 271 -8.03 12.96 -4.52
N GLU A 272 -7.11 12.85 -5.48
CA GLU A 272 -7.41 12.80 -6.92
C GLU A 272 -7.49 11.37 -7.49
N ASN A 273 -6.92 10.36 -6.82
CA ASN A 273 -6.78 9.02 -7.39
C ASN A 273 -7.44 7.91 -6.55
N THR A 274 -8.05 6.95 -7.27
CA THR A 274 -8.42 5.65 -6.71
C THR A 274 -7.30 4.64 -6.97
N TYR A 275 -6.73 4.07 -5.92
CA TYR A 275 -5.74 3.00 -6.02
C TYR A 275 -6.44 1.66 -5.88
N TYR A 276 -6.18 0.74 -6.80
CA TYR A 276 -6.63 -0.65 -6.72
C TYR A 276 -5.43 -1.53 -6.40
N LEU A 277 -5.60 -2.38 -5.39
CA LEU A 277 -4.53 -3.26 -4.90
C LEU A 277 -5.03 -4.70 -4.89
N ARG A 278 -4.11 -5.63 -5.17
CA ARG A 278 -4.30 -7.07 -4.97
C ARG A 278 -2.96 -7.68 -4.55
N THR A 279 -2.99 -8.75 -3.78
CA THR A 279 -1.77 -9.39 -3.26
C THR A 279 -1.69 -10.86 -3.67
N CYS A 280 -0.48 -11.38 -3.86
CA CYS A 280 -0.22 -12.80 -4.05
C CYS A 280 1.02 -13.23 -3.28
N PHE A 281 1.19 -14.54 -3.14
CA PHE A 281 2.39 -15.17 -2.61
C PHE A 281 3.23 -15.72 -3.76
N GLU A 282 4.55 -15.66 -3.65
CA GLU A 282 5.45 -16.35 -4.57
C GLU A 282 6.66 -16.95 -3.86
N PHE A 283 7.27 -17.96 -4.48
CA PHE A 283 8.62 -18.42 -4.16
C PHE A 283 9.30 -18.91 -5.43
N GLU A 284 10.62 -19.05 -5.38
CA GLU A 284 11.43 -19.61 -6.47
C GLU A 284 11.94 -20.99 -6.08
N LYS A 285 11.80 -21.95 -6.99
CA LYS A 285 12.39 -23.28 -6.83
C LYS A 285 13.89 -23.25 -7.11
N PRO A 286 14.68 -24.23 -6.64
CA PRO A 286 16.11 -24.31 -6.95
C PRO A 286 16.46 -24.35 -8.44
N ASP A 287 15.53 -24.76 -9.31
CA ASP A 287 15.69 -24.77 -10.76
C ASP A 287 15.37 -23.42 -11.44
N GLY A 288 15.06 -22.38 -10.65
CA GLY A 288 14.65 -21.05 -11.10
C GLY A 288 13.17 -20.93 -11.45
N THR A 289 12.38 -21.99 -11.32
CA THR A 289 10.94 -21.93 -11.61
C THR A 289 10.22 -21.12 -10.53
N GLN A 290 9.52 -20.06 -10.93
CA GLN A 290 8.64 -19.32 -10.03
C GLN A 290 7.31 -20.04 -9.81
N VAL A 291 6.90 -20.16 -8.55
CA VAL A 291 5.55 -20.59 -8.15
C VAL A 291 4.85 -19.39 -7.57
N LYS A 292 3.69 -19.02 -8.14
CA LYS A 292 2.86 -17.90 -7.65
C LYS A 292 1.46 -18.40 -7.31
N SER A 293 0.89 -17.89 -6.24
CA SER A 293 -0.55 -18.08 -5.98
C SER A 293 -1.39 -17.21 -6.92
N PRO A 294 -2.69 -17.51 -7.09
CA PRO A 294 -3.62 -16.53 -7.61
C PRO A 294 -3.64 -15.28 -6.72
N PHE A 295 -4.01 -14.14 -7.31
CA PHE A 295 -4.23 -12.92 -6.54
C PHE A 295 -5.43 -13.05 -5.60
N SER A 296 -5.38 -12.31 -4.49
CA SER A 296 -6.48 -12.06 -3.57
C SER A 296 -7.69 -11.38 -4.25
N ASN A 297 -8.74 -11.12 -3.47
CA ASN A 297 -9.71 -10.09 -3.84
C ASN A 297 -9.01 -8.75 -4.10
N VAL A 298 -9.60 -7.93 -4.96
CA VAL A 298 -9.13 -6.55 -5.19
C VAL A 298 -9.73 -5.65 -4.12
N ILE A 299 -8.92 -4.76 -3.57
CA ILE A 299 -9.37 -3.66 -2.72
C ILE A 299 -9.15 -2.35 -3.45
N SER A 300 -9.93 -1.32 -3.09
CA SER A 300 -9.74 0.05 -3.57
C SER A 300 -9.59 0.98 -2.38
N ILE A 301 -8.57 1.84 -2.41
CA ILE A 301 -8.29 2.83 -1.37
C ILE A 301 -8.16 4.21 -2.05
N GLY A 302 -8.75 5.23 -1.44
CA GLY A 302 -8.93 6.57 -2.02
C GLY A 302 -10.41 6.90 -2.27
N THR A 303 -10.68 7.99 -2.97
CA THR A 303 -12.04 8.36 -3.37
C THR A 303 -12.31 7.80 -4.77
N PRO A 304 -13.43 7.09 -5.04
CA PRO A 304 -13.83 6.78 -6.42
C PRO A 304 -13.95 8.10 -7.18
N ALA A 305 -13.24 8.26 -8.30
CA ALA A 305 -13.40 9.46 -9.12
C ALA A 305 -14.89 9.67 -9.43
N TYR A 306 -15.50 10.71 -8.86
CA TYR A 306 -16.93 10.98 -9.02
C TYR A 306 -17.27 11.19 -10.50
N TYR A 307 -16.29 11.65 -11.27
CA TYR A 307 -16.35 11.88 -12.71
C TYR A 307 -15.09 11.33 -13.42
N ARG A 308 -15.15 11.16 -14.75
CA ARG A 308 -14.07 10.64 -15.61
C ARG A 308 -13.89 11.45 -16.88
N GLY A 309 -12.70 11.37 -17.47
CA GLY A 309 -12.38 11.97 -18.76
C GLY A 309 -12.34 13.50 -18.75
N ALA A 310 -11.98 14.11 -17.63
CA ALA A 310 -11.75 15.55 -17.51
C ALA A 310 -10.32 15.91 -17.95
N SER A 311 -10.15 17.14 -18.42
CA SER A 311 -8.85 17.75 -18.65
C SER A 311 -8.23 18.24 -17.34
N ASP A 312 -6.90 18.19 -17.20
CA ASP A 312 -6.18 18.59 -15.97
C ASP A 312 -6.54 20.01 -15.50
N TRP A 313 -6.67 20.96 -16.43
CA TRP A 313 -7.02 22.35 -16.11
C TRP A 313 -8.40 22.51 -15.45
N ALA A 314 -9.29 21.53 -15.65
CA ALA A 314 -10.67 21.58 -15.17
C ALA A 314 -10.82 21.00 -13.75
N MET A 315 -9.88 20.17 -13.31
CA MET A 315 -9.99 19.40 -12.06
C MET A 315 -10.28 20.27 -10.82
N PRO A 316 -9.56 21.38 -10.54
CA PRO A 316 -9.77 22.14 -9.31
C PRO A 316 -11.20 22.67 -9.14
N GLU A 317 -11.87 22.99 -10.24
CA GLU A 317 -13.24 23.50 -10.23
C GLU A 317 -14.27 22.36 -10.31
N LEU A 318 -13.91 21.23 -10.94
CA LEU A 318 -14.75 20.02 -10.93
C LEU A 318 -14.80 19.34 -9.57
N ASP A 319 -13.74 19.42 -8.77
CA ASP A 319 -13.73 18.87 -7.40
C ASP A 319 -14.69 19.65 -6.49
N LYS A 320 -14.73 20.98 -6.62
CA LYS A 320 -15.79 21.79 -6.01
C LYS A 320 -17.17 21.38 -6.51
N ALA A 321 -17.31 21.07 -7.80
CA ALA A 321 -18.58 20.62 -8.35
C ALA A 321 -19.05 19.29 -7.74
N VAL A 322 -18.13 18.40 -7.35
CA VAL A 322 -18.43 17.18 -6.59
C VAL A 322 -18.93 17.51 -5.20
N GLU A 323 -18.22 18.39 -4.48
CA GLU A 323 -18.62 18.86 -3.15
C GLU A 323 -20.03 19.48 -3.16
N TYR A 324 -20.31 20.30 -4.17
CA TYR A 324 -21.61 20.96 -4.35
C TYR A 324 -22.67 20.02 -4.94
N GLY A 325 -22.32 18.81 -5.38
CA GLY A 325 -23.25 17.86 -5.98
C GLY A 325 -23.82 18.31 -7.33
N LEU A 326 -23.07 19.10 -8.10
CA LEU A 326 -23.45 19.69 -9.39
C LEU A 326 -23.21 18.76 -10.59
N ILE A 327 -22.36 17.74 -10.44
CA ILE A 327 -22.11 16.74 -11.50
C ILE A 327 -23.25 15.70 -11.49
N THR A 328 -23.87 15.47 -12.65
CA THR A 328 -24.98 14.52 -12.81
C THR A 328 -24.52 13.16 -13.35
N ASP A 329 -25.33 12.13 -13.16
CA ASP A 329 -25.02 10.77 -13.63
C ASP A 329 -24.87 10.68 -15.16
N SER A 330 -25.56 11.55 -15.91
CA SER A 330 -25.53 11.60 -17.37
C SER A 330 -24.19 12.08 -17.94
N ILE A 331 -23.46 12.92 -17.20
CA ILE A 331 -22.23 13.56 -17.68
C ILE A 331 -20.96 12.97 -17.07
N LYS A 332 -21.05 12.37 -15.87
CA LYS A 332 -19.88 11.98 -15.06
C LYS A 332 -18.93 10.99 -15.74
N ALA A 333 -19.37 10.28 -16.79
CA ALA A 333 -18.54 9.30 -17.47
C ALA A 333 -17.54 9.89 -18.48
N ASN A 334 -17.75 11.14 -18.95
CA ASN A 334 -16.88 11.77 -19.96
C ASN A 334 -17.00 13.31 -19.92
N MET A 335 -16.21 13.95 -19.07
CA MET A 335 -16.29 15.40 -18.81
C MET A 335 -15.73 16.28 -19.95
N SER A 336 -14.70 15.85 -20.66
CA SER A 336 -14.13 16.59 -21.81
C SER A 336 -15.00 16.49 -23.08
N GLY A 337 -15.97 15.57 -23.12
CA GLY A 337 -16.91 15.44 -24.21
C GLY A 337 -17.87 16.64 -24.36
N PRO A 338 -18.42 16.87 -25.56
CA PRO A 338 -19.38 17.95 -25.80
C PRO A 338 -20.68 17.72 -25.01
N ILE A 339 -21.28 18.80 -24.50
CA ILE A 339 -22.51 18.73 -23.71
C ILE A 339 -23.76 18.93 -24.58
N THR A 340 -24.77 18.09 -24.37
CA THR A 340 -26.10 18.24 -24.99
C THR A 340 -26.99 19.22 -24.22
N ARG A 341 -28.07 19.68 -24.84
CA ARG A 341 -29.06 20.55 -24.19
C ARG A 341 -29.76 19.87 -23.01
N GLU A 342 -30.04 18.57 -23.11
CA GLU A 342 -30.63 17.78 -22.02
C GLU A 342 -29.69 17.67 -20.82
N GLU A 343 -28.44 17.26 -21.05
CA GLU A 343 -27.44 17.17 -20.00
C GLU A 343 -27.23 18.52 -19.30
N PHE A 344 -27.21 19.62 -20.06
CA PHE A 344 -27.04 20.93 -19.45
C PHE A 344 -28.28 21.43 -18.69
N ALA A 345 -29.49 21.05 -19.13
CA ALA A 345 -30.72 21.33 -18.37
C ALA A 345 -30.73 20.57 -17.03
N GLU A 346 -30.19 19.35 -16.99
CA GLU A 346 -29.99 18.60 -15.73
C GLU A 346 -29.03 19.34 -14.79
N VAL A 347 -27.88 19.80 -15.28
CA VAL A 347 -26.91 20.58 -14.47
C VAL A 347 -27.52 21.87 -13.94
N ALA A 348 -28.24 22.63 -14.77
CA ALA A 348 -28.89 23.88 -14.36
C ALA A 348 -30.03 23.65 -13.35
N THR A 349 -30.77 22.54 -13.48
CA THR A 349 -31.78 22.14 -12.48
C THR A 349 -31.12 21.75 -11.18
N ARG A 350 -30.03 20.98 -11.24
CA ARG A 350 -29.26 20.58 -10.07
C ARG A 350 -28.71 21.80 -9.33
N LEU A 351 -28.18 22.79 -10.05
CA LEU A 351 -27.74 24.07 -9.48
C LEU A 351 -28.86 24.74 -8.67
N TYR A 352 -30.07 24.84 -9.21
CA TYR A 352 -31.22 25.38 -8.48
C TYR A 352 -31.54 24.56 -7.22
N GLU A 353 -31.62 23.23 -7.34
CA GLU A 353 -32.03 22.36 -6.24
C GLU A 353 -31.01 22.38 -5.09
N VAL A 354 -29.71 22.33 -5.42
CA VAL A 354 -28.61 22.40 -4.44
C VAL A 354 -28.58 23.77 -3.77
N TYR A 355 -28.58 24.86 -4.55
CA TYR A 355 -28.44 26.21 -3.99
C TYR A 355 -29.62 26.58 -3.09
N THR A 356 -30.84 26.19 -3.47
CA THR A 356 -32.05 26.56 -2.72
C THR A 356 -32.44 25.54 -1.65
N GLY A 357 -31.86 24.33 -1.69
CA GLY A 357 -32.29 23.18 -0.88
C GLY A 357 -33.69 22.66 -1.20
N LYS A 358 -34.31 23.09 -2.32
CA LYS A 358 -35.68 22.73 -2.71
C LYS A 358 -35.67 21.84 -3.93
N LYS A 359 -36.42 20.73 -3.89
CA LYS A 359 -36.67 19.93 -5.08
C LYS A 359 -37.60 20.66 -6.04
N ALA A 360 -37.21 20.74 -7.31
CA ALA A 360 -38.03 21.35 -8.33
C ALA A 360 -39.17 20.41 -8.74
N GLU A 361 -40.32 20.99 -9.09
CA GLU A 361 -41.44 20.23 -9.62
C GLU A 361 -41.36 20.13 -11.13
N ALA A 362 -41.67 18.95 -11.68
CA ALA A 362 -41.73 18.76 -13.12
C ALA A 362 -43.01 19.36 -13.73
N ALA A 363 -42.90 19.86 -14.96
CA ALA A 363 -44.06 20.10 -15.82
C ALA A 363 -44.74 18.78 -16.24
N PRO A 364 -45.98 18.79 -16.77
CA PRO A 364 -46.64 17.59 -17.28
C PRO A 364 -45.78 16.88 -18.34
N ALA A 365 -45.78 15.54 -18.34
CA ALA A 365 -44.97 14.75 -19.27
C ALA A 365 -45.26 15.00 -20.76
N ALA A 366 -46.43 15.57 -21.09
CA ALA A 366 -46.83 15.93 -22.45
C ALA A 366 -46.32 17.31 -22.91
N THR A 367 -45.53 18.02 -22.10
CA THR A 367 -45.00 19.35 -22.45
C THR A 367 -44.12 19.34 -23.70
N PHE A 368 -43.27 18.31 -23.86
CA PHE A 368 -42.45 18.12 -25.04
C PHE A 368 -42.75 16.77 -25.69
N THR A 369 -42.69 16.74 -27.02
CA THR A 369 -42.98 15.54 -27.82
C THR A 369 -41.75 14.66 -28.04
N ASP A 370 -40.54 15.19 -27.77
CA ASP A 370 -39.25 14.59 -28.06
C ASP A 370 -38.41 14.25 -26.82
N THR A 371 -38.90 14.54 -25.61
CA THR A 371 -38.30 14.10 -24.34
C THR A 371 -39.34 14.04 -23.23
N ASN A 372 -39.17 13.07 -22.32
CA ASN A 372 -39.91 12.95 -21.07
C ASN A 372 -38.99 13.00 -19.84
N ASN A 373 -37.74 13.46 -20.01
CA ASN A 373 -36.76 13.55 -18.94
C ASN A 373 -37.29 14.48 -17.83
N PRO A 374 -37.43 14.00 -16.58
CA PRO A 374 -38.01 14.78 -15.50
C PRO A 374 -37.23 16.06 -15.19
N GLU A 375 -35.91 16.05 -15.35
CA GLU A 375 -35.07 17.22 -15.09
C GLU A 375 -35.25 18.30 -16.15
N VAL A 376 -35.45 17.92 -17.41
CA VAL A 376 -35.83 18.87 -18.48
C VAL A 376 -37.20 19.49 -18.17
N LEU A 377 -38.17 18.68 -17.72
CA LEU A 377 -39.50 19.17 -17.37
C LEU A 377 -39.49 20.09 -16.15
N LYS A 378 -38.61 19.85 -15.17
CA LYS A 378 -38.37 20.75 -14.03
C LYS A 378 -37.74 22.06 -14.50
N ALA A 379 -36.67 21.99 -15.30
CA ALA A 379 -36.00 23.17 -15.87
C ALA A 379 -37.00 24.06 -16.64
N TYR A 380 -37.92 23.45 -17.39
CA TYR A 380 -38.97 24.17 -18.10
C TYR A 380 -39.97 24.83 -17.15
N LYS A 381 -40.47 24.10 -16.14
CA LYS A 381 -41.41 24.64 -15.15
C LYS A 381 -40.82 25.80 -14.37
N LEU A 382 -39.52 25.73 -14.05
CA LEU A 382 -38.78 26.80 -13.39
C LEU A 382 -38.56 28.02 -14.31
N GLY A 383 -38.63 27.85 -15.63
CA GLY A 383 -38.32 28.90 -16.61
C GLY A 383 -36.82 29.02 -16.93
N ILE A 384 -36.02 28.01 -16.61
CA ILE A 384 -34.58 27.95 -16.94
C ILE A 384 -34.42 27.70 -18.45
N ILE A 385 -35.22 26.81 -19.02
CA ILE A 385 -35.20 26.46 -20.44
C ILE A 385 -36.50 26.83 -21.16
N PHE A 386 -36.40 26.92 -22.49
CA PHE A 386 -37.55 26.99 -23.40
C PHE A 386 -37.39 25.98 -24.55
N GLY A 387 -38.52 25.58 -25.13
CA GLY A 387 -38.55 24.75 -26.33
C GLY A 387 -38.12 25.52 -27.58
N ILE A 388 -37.94 24.78 -28.68
CA ILE A 388 -37.51 25.32 -29.97
C ILE A 388 -38.68 25.57 -30.95
N GLY A 389 -39.92 25.36 -30.50
CA GLY A 389 -41.13 25.37 -31.33
C GLY A 389 -41.74 23.97 -31.46
N ASP A 390 -42.96 23.88 -32.00
CA ASP A 390 -43.68 22.62 -32.29
C ASP A 390 -43.74 21.61 -31.12
N ASN A 391 -43.82 22.12 -29.88
CA ASN A 391 -43.74 21.31 -28.65
C ASN A 391 -42.50 20.41 -28.59
N LYS A 392 -41.33 20.91 -29.02
CA LYS A 392 -40.04 20.21 -28.96
C LYS A 392 -39.01 20.95 -28.13
N PHE A 393 -38.12 20.19 -27.50
CA PHE A 393 -36.98 20.72 -26.74
C PHE A 393 -35.64 20.57 -27.48
N ASP A 394 -35.53 19.54 -28.33
CA ASP A 394 -34.32 19.06 -28.98
C ASP A 394 -33.23 18.63 -28.00
N PRO A 395 -33.43 17.52 -27.26
CA PRO A 395 -32.57 17.14 -26.13
C PRO A 395 -31.14 16.75 -26.54
N LYS A 396 -30.94 16.25 -27.77
CA LYS A 396 -29.66 15.68 -28.22
C LYS A 396 -28.76 16.66 -28.97
N SER A 397 -29.23 17.87 -29.29
CA SER A 397 -28.36 18.85 -29.90
C SER A 397 -27.36 19.40 -28.88
N LEU A 398 -26.18 19.75 -29.39
CA LEU A 398 -25.08 20.27 -28.58
C LEU A 398 -25.34 21.72 -28.20
N THR A 399 -24.95 22.07 -26.98
CA THR A 399 -25.11 23.44 -26.46
C THR A 399 -23.84 24.25 -26.70
N ASN A 400 -24.01 25.55 -26.96
CA ASN A 400 -22.91 26.50 -27.13
C ASN A 400 -22.80 27.50 -25.97
N ARG A 401 -21.73 28.30 -25.98
CA ARG A 401 -21.37 29.25 -24.91
C ARG A 401 -22.47 30.26 -24.59
N GLU A 402 -23.11 30.85 -25.61
CA GLU A 402 -24.18 31.84 -25.40
C GLU A 402 -25.44 31.20 -24.77
N GLN A 403 -25.77 29.96 -25.14
CA GLN A 403 -26.94 29.25 -24.62
C GLN A 403 -26.71 28.84 -23.16
N ILE A 404 -25.50 28.39 -22.82
CA ILE A 404 -25.10 28.10 -21.44
C ILE A 404 -25.24 29.34 -20.56
N ALA A 405 -24.72 30.49 -21.02
CA ALA A 405 -24.84 31.75 -20.31
C ALA A 405 -26.30 32.11 -20.06
N THR A 406 -27.15 32.03 -21.09
CA THR A 406 -28.58 32.36 -20.98
C THR A 406 -29.34 31.48 -20.00
N MET A 407 -29.13 30.17 -20.04
CA MET A 407 -29.81 29.24 -19.12
C MET A 407 -29.38 29.47 -17.67
N LEU A 408 -28.09 29.70 -17.41
CA LEU A 408 -27.62 29.99 -16.05
C LEU A 408 -28.04 31.38 -15.57
N THR A 409 -28.11 32.40 -16.43
CA THR A 409 -28.65 33.72 -16.04
C THR A 409 -30.11 33.61 -15.61
N ARG A 410 -30.91 32.78 -16.27
CA ARG A 410 -32.29 32.50 -15.85
C ARG A 410 -32.32 31.77 -14.51
N ALA A 411 -31.49 30.75 -14.33
CA ALA A 411 -31.36 30.07 -13.04
C ALA A 411 -31.00 31.06 -11.92
N VAL A 412 -30.05 31.96 -12.13
CA VAL A 412 -29.70 33.04 -11.20
C VAL A 412 -30.90 33.93 -10.88
N GLY A 413 -31.66 34.36 -11.88
CA GLY A 413 -32.87 35.16 -11.67
C GLY A 413 -33.96 34.46 -10.85
N ILE A 414 -34.03 33.14 -10.92
CA ILE A 414 -34.98 32.33 -10.13
C ILE A 414 -34.47 32.14 -8.69
N ILE A 415 -33.16 31.89 -8.55
CA ILE A 415 -32.50 31.67 -7.26
C ILE A 415 -32.41 32.97 -6.44
N LYS A 416 -32.08 34.08 -7.10
CA LYS A 416 -31.91 35.43 -6.52
C LYS A 416 -32.84 36.44 -7.24
N PRO A 417 -34.16 36.47 -6.96
CA PRO A 417 -35.12 37.29 -7.71
C PRO A 417 -34.89 38.81 -7.71
N THR A 418 -34.10 39.32 -6.77
CA THR A 418 -33.78 40.75 -6.64
C THR A 418 -32.46 41.14 -7.29
N VAL A 419 -31.73 40.20 -7.91
CA VAL A 419 -30.45 40.48 -8.56
C VAL A 419 -30.67 41.28 -9.85
N ASP A 420 -29.82 42.27 -10.08
CA ASP A 420 -29.79 42.98 -11.36
C ASP A 420 -29.12 42.10 -12.42
N LEU A 421 -29.92 41.55 -13.33
CA LEU A 421 -29.46 40.72 -14.44
C LEU A 421 -28.98 41.56 -15.64
N SER A 422 -28.91 42.90 -15.52
CA SER A 422 -28.49 43.76 -16.61
C SER A 422 -27.02 43.56 -17.00
N GLY A 423 -26.78 43.58 -18.31
CA GLY A 423 -25.44 43.57 -18.89
C GLY A 423 -24.76 44.95 -18.94
N GLU A 424 -25.37 45.99 -18.36
CA GLU A 424 -24.89 47.37 -18.48
C GLU A 424 -23.50 47.56 -17.87
N GLY A 425 -22.64 48.31 -18.57
CA GLY A 425 -21.27 48.60 -18.16
C GLY A 425 -20.22 47.55 -18.56
N THR A 426 -20.60 46.49 -19.28
CA THR A 426 -19.67 45.42 -19.71
C THR A 426 -18.91 45.82 -20.99
N PRO A 427 -17.59 45.55 -21.08
CA PRO A 427 -16.82 45.71 -22.32
C PRO A 427 -17.44 44.98 -23.52
N VAL A 428 -17.33 45.57 -24.70
CA VAL A 428 -17.86 45.01 -25.95
C VAL A 428 -16.83 44.08 -26.58
N PHE A 429 -17.20 42.80 -26.73
CA PHE A 429 -16.41 41.85 -27.50
C PHE A 429 -16.44 42.16 -29.00
N ALA A 430 -15.35 41.86 -29.70
CA ALA A 430 -15.21 42.08 -31.14
C ALA A 430 -16.23 41.26 -31.95
N ASP A 431 -16.64 40.10 -31.45
CA ASP A 431 -17.63 39.18 -32.03
C ASP A 431 -19.04 39.35 -31.42
N GLN A 432 -19.32 40.47 -30.75
CA GLN A 432 -20.62 40.71 -30.11
C GLN A 432 -21.80 40.62 -31.09
N SER A 433 -21.61 40.99 -32.37
CA SER A 433 -22.65 40.89 -33.40
C SER A 433 -23.05 39.45 -33.74
N GLU A 434 -22.23 38.45 -33.36
CA GLU A 434 -22.54 37.04 -33.56
C GLU A 434 -23.39 36.47 -32.42
N ILE A 435 -23.45 37.16 -31.27
CA ILE A 435 -24.28 36.77 -30.13
C ILE A 435 -25.75 36.94 -30.52
N ALA A 436 -26.55 35.89 -30.32
CA ALA A 436 -27.98 36.00 -30.54
C ALA A 436 -28.58 37.11 -29.68
N SER A 437 -29.51 37.90 -30.22
CA SER A 437 -30.06 39.07 -29.52
C SER A 437 -30.64 38.73 -28.14
N TYR A 438 -31.26 37.56 -28.00
CA TYR A 438 -31.82 37.07 -26.73
C TYR A 438 -30.76 36.58 -25.72
N CYS A 439 -29.52 36.35 -26.16
CA CYS A 439 -28.40 35.93 -25.30
C CYS A 439 -27.55 37.11 -24.82
N LEU A 440 -27.63 38.26 -25.49
CA LEU A 440 -26.67 39.36 -25.33
C LEU A 440 -26.54 39.84 -23.89
N ASP A 441 -27.67 40.07 -23.21
CA ASP A 441 -27.66 40.53 -21.82
C ASP A 441 -27.12 39.48 -20.87
N SER A 442 -27.44 38.20 -21.09
CA SER A 442 -26.91 37.08 -20.31
C SER A 442 -25.39 36.96 -20.43
N VAL A 443 -24.86 37.05 -21.66
CA VAL A 443 -23.41 37.00 -21.90
C VAL A 443 -22.72 38.17 -21.19
N LYS A 444 -23.28 39.38 -21.30
CA LYS A 444 -22.74 40.56 -20.63
C LYS A 444 -22.79 40.43 -19.10
N PHE A 445 -23.93 40.03 -18.54
CA PHE A 445 -24.09 39.79 -17.12
C PHE A 445 -23.07 38.79 -16.58
N MET A 446 -22.91 37.64 -17.25
CA MET A 446 -21.95 36.61 -16.82
C MET A 446 -20.50 37.08 -16.92
N THR A 447 -20.18 37.89 -17.93
CA THR A 447 -18.83 38.46 -18.10
C THR A 447 -18.52 39.51 -17.04
N LYS A 448 -19.47 40.43 -16.78
CA LYS A 448 -19.36 41.48 -15.76
C LYS A 448 -19.11 40.92 -14.36
N ASN A 449 -19.72 39.78 -14.05
CA ASN A 449 -19.60 39.13 -12.76
C ASN A 449 -18.44 38.11 -12.69
N GLY A 450 -17.58 38.04 -13.71
CA GLY A 450 -16.41 37.15 -13.70
C GLY A 450 -16.76 35.65 -13.74
N ILE A 451 -18.01 35.30 -14.09
CA ILE A 451 -18.46 33.91 -14.21
C ILE A 451 -17.97 33.31 -15.53
N LEU A 452 -18.09 34.07 -16.62
CA LEU A 452 -17.60 33.72 -17.94
C LEU A 452 -16.50 34.67 -18.39
N PHE A 453 -15.49 34.13 -19.06
CA PHE A 453 -14.39 34.89 -19.64
C PHE A 453 -14.37 34.73 -21.16
N GLY A 454 -13.84 35.75 -21.85
CA GLY A 454 -13.55 35.66 -23.28
C GLY A 454 -12.44 34.64 -23.58
N VAL A 455 -12.32 34.25 -24.85
CA VAL A 455 -11.37 33.24 -25.32
C VAL A 455 -10.01 33.85 -25.74
N GLY A 456 -9.74 35.09 -25.36
CA GLY A 456 -8.60 35.88 -25.82
C GLY A 456 -8.90 36.71 -27.08
N GLY A 457 -8.00 37.63 -27.44
CA GLY A 457 -8.13 38.46 -28.64
C GLY A 457 -9.39 39.36 -28.66
N ASN A 458 -9.90 39.76 -27.49
CA ASN A 458 -11.17 40.48 -27.33
C ASN A 458 -12.39 39.75 -27.92
N ARG A 459 -12.41 38.41 -27.90
CA ARG A 459 -13.53 37.58 -28.40
C ARG A 459 -14.23 36.79 -27.31
N PHE A 460 -15.52 36.51 -27.51
CA PHE A 460 -16.32 35.63 -26.65
C PHE A 460 -16.52 34.22 -27.23
N ASP A 461 -16.56 34.10 -28.55
CA ASP A 461 -16.87 32.89 -29.33
C ASP A 461 -18.25 32.29 -29.01
N PRO A 462 -19.35 33.01 -29.30
CA PRO A 462 -20.68 32.63 -28.81
C PRO A 462 -21.20 31.29 -29.32
N LYS A 463 -20.78 30.87 -30.52
CA LYS A 463 -21.29 29.67 -31.18
C LYS A 463 -20.44 28.42 -30.92
N ALA A 464 -19.29 28.55 -30.28
CA ALA A 464 -18.46 27.39 -29.95
C ALA A 464 -19.22 26.42 -29.03
N THR A 465 -19.16 25.14 -29.39
CA THR A 465 -19.68 24.03 -28.58
C THR A 465 -18.94 23.97 -27.25
N CYS A 466 -19.68 23.79 -26.16
CA CYS A 466 -19.10 23.60 -24.84
C CYS A 466 -18.91 22.12 -24.51
N THR A 467 -17.87 21.84 -23.75
CA THR A 467 -17.66 20.54 -23.09
C THR A 467 -18.45 20.47 -21.78
N ARG A 468 -18.67 19.25 -21.25
CA ARG A 468 -19.35 19.08 -19.95
C ARG A 468 -18.54 19.71 -18.81
N GLU A 469 -17.22 19.59 -18.83
CA GLU A 469 -16.33 20.22 -17.85
C GLU A 469 -16.49 21.75 -17.85
N GLN A 470 -16.48 22.39 -19.02
CA GLN A 470 -16.70 23.83 -19.13
C GLN A 470 -18.08 24.23 -18.60
N ALA A 471 -19.11 23.48 -18.95
CA ALA A 471 -20.48 23.77 -18.53
C ALA A 471 -20.66 23.68 -17.01
N VAL A 472 -20.09 22.65 -16.37
CA VAL A 472 -20.14 22.46 -14.93
C VAL A 472 -19.31 23.53 -14.21
N ILE A 473 -18.13 23.87 -14.71
CA ILE A 473 -17.29 24.92 -14.13
C ILE A 473 -18.03 26.27 -14.11
N ILE A 474 -18.74 26.61 -15.18
CA ILE A 474 -19.53 27.84 -15.20
C ILE A 474 -20.64 27.78 -14.15
N ALA A 475 -21.28 26.62 -13.94
CA ALA A 475 -22.27 26.43 -12.88
C ALA A 475 -21.67 26.55 -11.46
N VAL A 476 -20.46 26.05 -11.24
CA VAL A 476 -19.70 26.24 -9.98
C VAL A 476 -19.48 27.72 -9.70
N ARG A 477 -19.03 28.48 -10.69
CA ARG A 477 -18.81 29.93 -10.53
C ARG A 477 -20.11 30.69 -10.26
N VAL A 478 -21.22 30.24 -10.84
CA VAL A 478 -22.55 30.78 -10.50
C VAL A 478 -22.95 30.44 -9.07
N TYR A 479 -22.64 29.23 -8.61
CA TYR A 479 -22.92 28.80 -7.23
C TYR A 479 -22.12 29.63 -6.20
N GLU A 480 -20.88 29.99 -6.53
CA GLU A 480 -19.99 30.79 -5.65
C GLU A 480 -20.27 32.31 -5.70
N ALA A 481 -20.95 32.81 -6.74
CA ALA A 481 -21.31 34.22 -6.92
C ALA A 481 -22.65 34.59 -6.27
#